data_AF-A0A5B7CKD4-F1
#
_entry.id   AF-A0A5B7CKD4-F1
#
_cell.length_a   1.000
_cell.length_b   1.000
_cell.length_c   1.000
_cell.angle_alpha   90.00
_cell.angle_beta   90.00
_cell.angle_gamma   90.00
#
_symmetry.space_group_name_H-M   'P 1'
#
loop_
_entity.id
_entity.type
_entity.pdbx_description
1 polymer ?
#
loop_
_entity_poly.entity_id
_entity_poly.type
_entity_poly.pdbx_seq_one_letter_code
_entity_poly.pdbx_strand_id
1 'polypeptide(L)'
;METGPHEHKAQALGQFIVYHDGDITKPMVEKRTWERNSFHFDNVAKAMLTLFTVSTFEGWPGLLYVSIDSNTEDIGPAHNFRPLVAVYYIIYIIIIAFFMVNIFVGFVIVTFQNEGEQEYKNCCLDKNQRNCIEFALKAKPVRRYIPKNRFQYKIWWFVTSQPFEYAIFVLIMLNTVSLAMKFRGEPEIYTHALDILNLIFTAVFALEFVLKIMAFRFKFYFLDPWNIFDFSVVLGSILDIAYSKLEVCKKPYVRVCEEHP
;
A
#
# COMPACT_ATOMS: atom_id res chain seq x y z
N MET A 1 -22.34 -9.36 22.12
CA MET A 1 -23.72 -9.76 22.48
C MET A 1 -23.61 -11.15 23.08
N GLU A 2 -23.16 -11.23 24.33
CA GLU A 2 -22.87 -12.50 24.98
C GLU A 2 -24.06 -12.85 25.87
N THR A 3 -24.80 -13.89 25.48
CA THR A 3 -25.61 -14.65 26.44
C THR A 3 -24.69 -15.10 27.57
N GLY A 4 -25.09 -14.91 28.82
CA GLY A 4 -24.28 -15.27 29.98
C GLY A 4 -23.85 -16.75 29.94
N PRO A 5 -22.68 -17.07 30.52
CA PRO A 5 -22.18 -18.45 30.51
C PRO A 5 -23.21 -19.38 31.15
N HIS A 6 -23.55 -20.46 30.45
CA HIS A 6 -24.45 -21.54 30.91
C HIS A 6 -25.96 -21.22 31.01
N GLU A 7 -26.47 -20.20 30.32
CA GLU A 7 -27.93 -19.98 30.27
C GLU A 7 -28.62 -20.89 29.22
N HIS A 8 -29.73 -21.51 29.62
CA HIS A 8 -30.63 -22.19 28.69
C HIS A 8 -31.47 -21.18 27.91
N LYS A 9 -31.88 -21.52 26.68
CA LYS A 9 -32.77 -20.69 25.85
C LYS A 9 -34.03 -20.19 26.59
N ALA A 10 -34.58 -20.97 27.52
CA ALA A 10 -35.74 -20.59 28.34
C ALA A 10 -35.45 -19.49 29.38
N GLN A 11 -34.18 -19.28 29.74
CA GLN A 11 -33.72 -18.29 30.72
C GLN A 11 -33.32 -16.96 30.07
N ALA A 12 -33.23 -16.90 28.74
CA ALA A 12 -32.95 -15.68 27.97
C ALA A 12 -34.18 -14.76 27.84
N LEU A 13 -34.85 -14.50 28.96
CA LEU A 13 -36.02 -13.63 29.08
C LEU A 13 -35.73 -12.50 30.08
N GLY A 14 -36.34 -11.33 29.86
CA GLY A 14 -36.19 -10.16 30.73
C GLY A 14 -35.23 -9.11 30.17
N GLN A 15 -34.70 -8.29 31.07
CA GLN A 15 -33.82 -7.16 30.75
C GLN A 15 -32.47 -7.32 31.43
N PHE A 16 -31.42 -6.74 30.82
CA PHE A 16 -30.09 -6.66 31.40
C PHE A 16 -29.54 -5.25 31.24
N ILE A 17 -28.53 -4.92 32.05
CA ILE A 17 -27.90 -3.61 32.03
C ILE A 17 -26.60 -3.71 31.25
N VAL A 18 -26.44 -2.85 30.26
CA VAL A 18 -25.22 -2.65 29.47
C VAL A 18 -24.55 -1.37 29.92
N TYR A 19 -23.23 -1.43 30.06
CA TYR A 19 -22.38 -0.28 30.32
C TYR A 19 -21.52 -0.04 29.07
N HIS A 20 -21.83 0.99 28.30
CA HIS A 20 -21.01 1.36 27.14
C HIS A 20 -19.66 1.91 27.62
N ASP A 21 -18.58 1.50 26.94
CA ASP A 21 -17.20 1.89 27.24
C ASP A 21 -16.73 1.62 28.68
N GLY A 22 -17.43 0.73 29.40
CA GLY A 22 -17.16 0.44 30.81
C GLY A 22 -17.57 1.56 31.77
N ASP A 23 -18.31 2.58 31.31
CA ASP A 23 -18.81 3.66 32.15
C ASP A 23 -19.98 3.18 33.01
N ILE A 24 -19.68 2.87 34.27
CA ILE A 24 -20.67 2.40 35.27
C ILE A 24 -21.74 3.47 35.54
N THR A 25 -21.47 4.74 35.22
CA THR A 25 -22.38 5.86 35.53
C THR A 25 -23.55 6.00 34.55
N LYS A 26 -23.50 5.32 33.39
CA LYS A 26 -24.53 5.39 32.35
C LYS A 26 -25.09 4.00 32.02
N PRO A 27 -25.85 3.38 32.92
CA PRO A 27 -26.48 2.09 32.67
C PRO A 27 -27.58 2.23 31.61
N MET A 28 -27.50 1.42 30.55
CA MET A 28 -28.58 1.27 29.56
C MET A 28 -29.27 -0.07 29.75
N VAL A 29 -30.60 -0.06 29.74
CA VAL A 29 -31.39 -1.29 29.90
C VAL A 29 -31.72 -1.85 28.52
N GLU A 30 -31.24 -3.05 28.24
CA GLU A 30 -31.50 -3.76 27.01
C GLU A 30 -32.32 -5.03 27.28
N LYS A 31 -33.08 -5.49 26.28
CA LYS A 31 -33.87 -6.72 26.38
C LYS A 31 -32.99 -7.91 26.01
N ARG A 32 -33.01 -8.97 26.83
CA ARG A 32 -32.34 -10.24 26.50
C ARG A 32 -33.07 -10.89 25.31
N THR A 33 -32.31 -11.25 24.27
CA THR A 33 -32.78 -12.03 23.13
C THR A 33 -31.86 -13.22 22.91
N TRP A 34 -32.46 -14.38 22.61
CA TRP A 34 -31.70 -15.55 22.18
C TRP A 34 -31.43 -15.44 20.69
N GLU A 35 -30.18 -15.10 20.34
CA GLU A 35 -29.79 -14.89 18.95
C GLU A 35 -28.88 -16.02 18.46
N ARG A 36 -29.10 -16.39 17.20
CA ARG A 36 -28.29 -17.40 16.52
C ARG A 36 -27.18 -16.70 15.75
N ASN A 37 -25.98 -17.28 15.77
CA ASN A 37 -24.91 -16.82 14.92
C ASN A 37 -25.29 -16.91 13.42
N SER A 38 -24.96 -15.90 12.63
CA SER A 38 -25.34 -15.83 11.20
C SER A 38 -24.81 -17.01 10.38
N PHE A 39 -23.62 -17.50 10.75
CA PHE A 39 -22.98 -18.69 10.18
C PHE A 39 -22.97 -19.81 11.21
N HIS A 40 -23.55 -20.95 10.87
CA HIS A 40 -23.80 -22.05 11.78
C HIS A 40 -23.88 -23.39 11.04
N PHE A 41 -23.83 -24.50 11.78
CA PHE A 41 -23.65 -25.85 11.23
C PHE A 41 -24.91 -26.75 11.30
N ASP A 42 -26.12 -26.19 11.51
CA ASP A 42 -27.36 -26.96 11.70
C ASP A 42 -27.76 -27.85 10.52
N ASN A 43 -27.41 -27.44 9.29
CA ASN A 43 -27.70 -28.21 8.09
C ASN A 43 -26.55 -28.09 7.09
N VAL A 44 -26.49 -29.04 6.15
CA VAL A 44 -25.38 -29.14 5.20
C VAL A 44 -25.22 -27.87 4.37
N ALA A 45 -26.30 -27.24 3.89
CA ALA A 45 -26.20 -26.04 3.06
C ALA A 45 -25.63 -24.84 3.84
N LYS A 46 -26.06 -24.64 5.09
CA LYS A 46 -25.54 -23.59 5.99
C LYS A 46 -24.12 -23.89 6.45
N ALA A 47 -23.78 -25.16 6.69
CA ALA A 47 -22.42 -25.60 6.97
C ALA A 47 -21.50 -25.31 5.77
N MET A 48 -21.92 -25.62 4.55
CA MET A 48 -21.16 -25.31 3.33
C MET A 48 -20.95 -23.80 3.15
N LEU A 49 -21.95 -22.97 3.44
CA LEU A 49 -21.80 -21.51 3.43
C LEU A 49 -20.79 -21.02 4.48
N THR A 50 -20.85 -21.58 5.68
CA THR A 50 -19.93 -21.26 6.79
C THR A 50 -18.50 -21.68 6.45
N LEU A 51 -18.32 -22.85 5.85
CA LEU A 51 -17.02 -23.34 5.38
C LEU A 51 -16.51 -22.51 4.19
N PHE A 52 -17.40 -22.06 3.30
CA PHE A 52 -17.04 -21.15 2.23
C PHE A 52 -16.47 -19.84 2.78
N THR A 53 -17.11 -19.21 3.77
CA THR A 53 -16.56 -17.99 4.40
C THR A 53 -15.22 -18.23 5.12
N VAL A 54 -15.03 -19.41 5.70
CA VAL A 54 -13.73 -19.79 6.27
C VAL A 54 -12.68 -19.95 5.17
N SER A 55 -13.05 -20.52 4.02
CA SER A 55 -12.15 -20.71 2.88
C SER A 55 -11.71 -19.40 2.21
N THR A 56 -12.50 -18.33 2.33
CA THR A 56 -12.14 -16.99 1.84
C THR A 56 -11.29 -16.20 2.84
N PHE A 57 -11.00 -16.78 4.02
CA PHE A 57 -10.32 -16.14 5.15
C PHE A 57 -11.01 -14.89 5.69
N GLU A 58 -12.33 -14.78 5.51
CA GLU A 58 -13.11 -13.65 6.00
C GLU A 58 -13.85 -14.02 7.29
N GLY A 59 -13.63 -13.27 8.37
CA GLY A 59 -14.35 -13.45 9.64
C GLY A 59 -14.12 -14.79 10.35
N TRP A 60 -13.25 -15.66 9.83
CA TRP A 60 -12.98 -16.99 10.38
C TRP A 60 -12.48 -17.00 11.83
N PRO A 61 -11.72 -16.01 12.35
CA PRO A 61 -11.33 -16.03 13.76
C PRO A 61 -12.55 -15.87 14.68
N GLY A 62 -13.52 -15.03 14.28
CA GLY A 62 -14.79 -14.89 15.01
C GLY A 62 -15.57 -16.19 15.06
N LEU A 63 -15.65 -16.91 13.92
CA LEU A 63 -16.30 -18.22 13.87
C LEU A 63 -15.56 -19.28 14.69
N LEU A 64 -14.24 -19.24 14.68
CA LEU A 64 -13.41 -20.11 15.50
C LEU A 64 -13.68 -19.87 16.99
N TYR A 65 -13.68 -18.62 17.46
CA TYR A 65 -13.94 -18.32 18.87
C TYR A 65 -15.34 -18.77 19.30
N VAL A 66 -16.37 -18.47 18.51
CA VAL A 66 -17.75 -18.96 18.77
C VAL A 66 -17.78 -20.50 18.80
N SER A 67 -16.98 -21.17 17.98
CA SER A 67 -16.91 -22.64 17.94
C SER A 67 -16.12 -23.23 19.13
N ILE A 68 -15.06 -22.56 19.60
CA ILE A 68 -14.30 -22.96 20.80
C ILE A 68 -15.19 -22.85 22.05
N ASP A 69 -16.00 -21.81 22.12
CA ASP A 69 -16.91 -21.57 23.22
C ASP A 69 -18.20 -22.40 23.13
N SER A 70 -18.35 -23.24 22.09
CA SER A 70 -19.53 -24.10 21.92
C SER A 70 -19.66 -25.13 23.04
N ASN A 71 -20.83 -25.18 23.66
CA ASN A 71 -21.19 -26.14 24.72
C ASN A 71 -22.06 -27.28 24.15
N THR A 72 -23.02 -27.79 24.93
CA THR A 72 -24.03 -28.76 24.49
C THR A 72 -25.18 -28.08 23.75
N GLU A 73 -26.03 -28.89 23.11
CA GLU A 73 -27.21 -28.44 22.37
C GLU A 73 -28.14 -27.56 23.23
N ASP A 74 -28.66 -26.48 22.63
CA ASP A 74 -29.58 -25.50 23.25
C ASP A 74 -29.08 -24.80 24.54
N ILE A 75 -27.76 -24.78 24.77
CA ILE A 75 -27.12 -24.04 25.87
C ILE A 75 -26.20 -22.95 25.31
N GLY A 76 -26.10 -21.83 26.04
CA GLY A 76 -25.20 -20.72 25.69
C GLY A 76 -23.73 -21.12 25.67
N PRO A 77 -22.88 -20.31 25.03
CA PRO A 77 -21.45 -20.55 24.97
C PRO A 77 -20.84 -20.56 26.39
N ALA A 78 -19.83 -21.40 26.57
CA ALA A 78 -18.99 -21.43 27.76
C ALA A 78 -17.55 -21.12 27.34
N HIS A 79 -16.98 -20.07 27.93
CA HIS A 79 -15.68 -19.57 27.50
C HIS A 79 -14.61 -20.65 27.58
N ASN A 80 -13.90 -20.86 26.46
CA ASN A 80 -12.81 -21.81 26.30
C ASN A 80 -13.18 -23.26 26.67
N PHE A 81 -14.44 -23.68 26.43
CA PHE A 81 -14.90 -25.02 26.78
C PHE A 81 -14.29 -26.11 25.89
N ARG A 82 -14.10 -25.87 24.58
CA ARG A 82 -13.61 -26.87 23.62
C ARG A 82 -12.52 -26.31 22.69
N PRO A 83 -11.33 -25.96 23.21
CA PRO A 83 -10.22 -25.45 22.39
C PRO A 83 -9.75 -26.42 21.29
N LEU A 84 -9.99 -27.73 21.45
CA LEU A 84 -9.64 -28.74 20.45
C LEU A 84 -10.32 -28.52 19.08
N VAL A 85 -11.46 -27.82 19.05
CA VAL A 85 -12.16 -27.47 17.79
C VAL A 85 -11.28 -26.60 16.88
N ALA A 86 -10.30 -25.88 17.42
CA ALA A 86 -9.35 -25.12 16.61
C ALA A 86 -8.58 -25.99 15.62
N VAL A 87 -8.24 -27.23 15.99
CA VAL A 87 -7.53 -28.18 15.12
C VAL A 87 -8.32 -28.45 13.84
N TYR A 88 -9.65 -28.57 13.93
CA TYR A 88 -10.51 -28.77 12.76
C TYR A 88 -10.39 -27.60 11.77
N TYR A 89 -10.50 -26.36 12.25
CA TYR A 89 -10.41 -25.17 11.41
C TYR A 89 -9.03 -25.04 10.76
N ILE A 90 -7.96 -25.26 11.51
CA ILE A 90 -6.59 -25.17 10.98
C ILE A 90 -6.34 -26.22 9.89
N ILE A 91 -6.74 -27.48 10.13
CA ILE A 91 -6.60 -28.54 9.11
C ILE A 91 -7.43 -28.22 7.87
N TYR A 92 -8.69 -27.78 8.05
CA TYR A 92 -9.56 -27.38 6.94
C TYR A 92 -8.94 -26.27 6.10
N ILE A 93 -8.44 -25.20 6.75
CA ILE A 93 -7.78 -24.07 6.10
C ILE A 93 -6.56 -24.54 5.30
N ILE A 94 -5.68 -25.35 5.88
CA ILE A 94 -4.47 -25.83 5.19
C ILE A 94 -4.84 -26.64 3.95
N ILE A 95 -5.79 -27.57 4.08
CA ILE A 95 -6.21 -28.43 2.96
C ILE A 95 -6.81 -27.57 1.85
N ILE A 96 -7.80 -26.73 2.16
CA ILE A 96 -8.47 -25.93 1.13
C ILE A 96 -7.53 -24.90 0.51
N ALA A 97 -6.66 -24.26 1.28
CA ALA A 97 -5.66 -23.34 0.74
C ALA A 97 -4.72 -24.03 -0.25
N PHE A 98 -4.24 -25.24 0.08
CA PHE A 98 -3.39 -26.01 -0.80
C PHE A 98 -4.08 -26.35 -2.12
N PHE A 99 -5.34 -26.83 -2.06
CA PHE A 99 -6.12 -27.12 -3.26
C PHE A 99 -6.45 -25.87 -4.09
N MET A 100 -6.84 -24.76 -3.44
CA MET A 100 -7.19 -23.51 -4.13
C MET A 100 -6.00 -22.95 -4.90
N VAL A 101 -4.80 -22.92 -4.29
CA VAL A 101 -3.58 -22.46 -4.98
C VAL A 101 -3.26 -23.38 -6.16
N ASN A 102 -3.35 -24.69 -6.00
CA ASN A 102 -3.03 -25.64 -7.08
C ASN A 102 -4.01 -25.53 -8.25
N ILE A 103 -5.31 -25.39 -8.00
CA ILE A 103 -6.33 -25.20 -9.05
C ILE A 103 -6.06 -23.89 -9.81
N PHE A 104 -5.81 -22.81 -9.08
CA PHE A 104 -5.55 -21.50 -9.66
C PHE A 104 -4.28 -21.52 -10.54
N VAL A 105 -3.17 -22.04 -10.01
CA VAL A 105 -1.90 -22.17 -10.73
C VAL A 105 -2.05 -23.05 -11.96
N GLY A 106 -2.73 -24.20 -11.83
CA GLY A 106 -2.98 -25.12 -12.94
C GLY A 106 -3.76 -24.44 -14.08
N PHE A 107 -4.86 -23.74 -13.74
CA PHE A 107 -5.64 -23.01 -14.73
C PHE A 107 -4.83 -21.89 -15.40
N VAL A 108 -4.13 -21.06 -14.62
CA VAL A 108 -3.33 -19.95 -15.15
C VAL A 108 -2.22 -20.45 -16.07
N ILE A 109 -1.48 -21.51 -15.69
CA ILE A 109 -0.42 -22.07 -16.54
C ILE A 109 -1.00 -22.60 -17.85
N VAL A 110 -2.10 -23.37 -17.79
CA VAL A 110 -2.72 -23.94 -19.00
C VAL A 110 -3.20 -22.84 -19.94
N THR A 111 -3.86 -21.81 -19.42
CA THR A 111 -4.30 -20.66 -20.24
C THR A 111 -3.12 -19.89 -20.83
N PHE A 112 -2.06 -19.64 -20.05
CA PHE A 112 -0.87 -18.91 -20.52
C PHE A 112 -0.10 -19.69 -21.58
N GLN A 113 0.01 -21.01 -21.43
CA GLN A 113 0.60 -21.88 -22.44
C GLN A 113 -0.26 -21.90 -23.71
N ASN A 114 -1.58 -22.02 -23.58
CA ASN A 114 -2.44 -22.04 -24.75
C ASN A 114 -2.37 -20.72 -25.52
N GLU A 115 -2.56 -19.57 -24.86
CA GLU A 115 -2.50 -18.26 -25.52
C GLU A 115 -1.08 -17.90 -26.01
N GLY A 116 -0.06 -18.18 -25.20
CA GLY A 116 1.33 -17.81 -25.50
C GLY A 116 1.98 -18.64 -26.61
N GLU A 117 1.53 -19.88 -26.82
CA GLU A 117 2.08 -20.76 -27.86
C GLU A 117 1.18 -20.91 -29.08
N GLN A 118 -0.12 -20.56 -29.00
CA GLN A 118 -1.07 -20.74 -30.09
C GLN A 118 -0.71 -19.99 -31.38
N GLU A 119 -0.20 -18.77 -31.28
CA GLU A 119 0.27 -18.00 -32.45
C GLU A 119 1.47 -18.65 -33.15
N TYR A 120 2.21 -19.49 -32.42
CA TYR A 120 3.49 -20.05 -32.88
C TYR A 120 3.48 -21.56 -33.11
N LYS A 121 2.34 -22.25 -32.94
CA LYS A 121 2.22 -23.72 -33.09
C LYS A 121 2.75 -24.25 -34.43
N ASN A 122 2.68 -23.46 -35.51
CA ASN A 122 3.11 -23.85 -36.86
C ASN A 122 4.43 -23.19 -37.29
N CYS A 123 5.17 -22.54 -36.39
CA CYS A 123 6.41 -21.84 -36.72
C CYS A 123 7.63 -22.77 -36.56
N CYS A 124 8.48 -22.85 -37.60
CA CYS A 124 9.69 -23.69 -37.61
C CYS A 124 10.84 -23.15 -36.72
N LEU A 125 10.64 -22.01 -36.04
CA LEU A 125 11.65 -21.31 -35.25
C LEU A 125 11.36 -21.42 -33.77
N ASP A 126 12.38 -21.77 -32.98
CA ASP A 126 12.32 -21.78 -31.52
C ASP A 126 12.22 -20.35 -30.94
N LYS A 127 11.72 -20.23 -29.69
CA LYS A 127 11.51 -18.95 -28.98
C LYS A 127 12.76 -18.07 -28.97
N ASN A 128 13.93 -18.65 -28.73
CA ASN A 128 15.19 -17.90 -28.69
C ASN A 128 15.57 -17.36 -30.08
N GLN A 129 15.40 -18.17 -31.12
CA GLN A 129 15.69 -17.75 -32.50
C GLN A 129 14.77 -16.60 -32.93
N ARG A 130 13.47 -16.69 -32.59
CA ARG A 130 12.50 -15.62 -32.87
C ARG A 130 12.91 -14.30 -32.20
N ASN A 131 13.24 -14.35 -30.91
CA ASN A 131 13.66 -13.15 -30.17
C ASN A 131 14.93 -12.52 -30.77
N CYS A 132 15.91 -13.34 -31.17
CA CYS A 132 17.13 -12.86 -31.83
C CYS A 132 16.85 -12.21 -33.19
N ILE A 133 16.02 -12.84 -34.02
CA ILE A 133 15.64 -12.30 -35.34
C ILE A 133 14.85 -11.01 -35.17
N GLU A 134 13.89 -10.99 -34.25
CA GLU A 134 13.08 -9.81 -33.95
C GLU A 134 13.95 -8.64 -33.49
N PHE A 135 14.89 -8.89 -32.57
CA PHE A 135 15.83 -7.88 -32.13
C PHE A 135 16.69 -7.35 -33.28
N ALA A 136 17.25 -8.25 -34.10
CA ALA A 136 18.07 -7.87 -35.24
C ALA A 136 17.29 -7.02 -36.26
N LEU A 137 16.00 -7.31 -36.49
CA LEU A 137 15.15 -6.56 -37.42
C LEU A 137 14.63 -5.23 -36.83
N LYS A 138 14.37 -5.16 -35.52
CA LYS A 138 13.73 -4.00 -34.86
C LYS A 138 14.72 -3.05 -34.18
N ALA A 139 15.97 -3.45 -33.98
CA ALA A 139 16.96 -2.63 -33.30
C ALA A 139 17.18 -1.29 -34.04
N LYS A 140 17.05 -0.18 -33.29
CA LYS A 140 17.33 1.17 -33.77
C LYS A 140 18.55 1.73 -33.03
N PRO A 141 19.40 2.51 -33.70
CA PRO A 141 20.56 3.10 -33.05
C PRO A 141 20.13 4.09 -31.96
N VAL A 142 20.78 4.04 -30.80
CA VAL A 142 20.55 4.99 -29.71
C VAL A 142 21.08 6.37 -30.12
N ARG A 143 20.23 7.39 -30.02
CA ARG A 143 20.62 8.78 -30.34
C ARG A 143 21.31 9.41 -29.13
N ARG A 144 22.62 9.65 -29.21
CA ARG A 144 23.38 10.43 -28.22
C ARG A 144 23.74 11.80 -28.79
N TYR A 145 23.36 12.87 -28.09
CA TYR A 145 23.75 14.23 -28.48
C TYR A 145 25.18 14.54 -28.00
N ILE A 146 26.04 14.98 -28.92
CA ILE A 146 27.40 15.42 -28.63
C ILE A 146 27.52 16.89 -29.08
N PRO A 147 27.79 17.85 -28.18
CA PRO A 147 27.90 19.26 -28.54
C PRO A 147 29.20 19.56 -29.30
N LYS A 148 29.13 20.52 -30.24
CA LYS A 148 30.30 20.95 -31.04
C LYS A 148 31.14 22.05 -30.38
N ASN A 149 30.51 22.91 -29.57
CA ASN A 149 31.17 24.07 -28.98
C ASN A 149 32.06 23.66 -27.81
N ARG A 150 33.30 24.18 -27.73
CA ARG A 150 34.29 23.84 -26.67
C ARG A 150 33.76 24.03 -25.25
N PHE A 151 33.11 25.17 -24.96
CA PHE A 151 32.59 25.47 -23.62
C PHE A 151 31.42 24.55 -23.25
N GLN A 152 30.48 24.38 -24.17
CA GLN A 152 29.34 23.47 -24.00
C GLN A 152 29.80 22.01 -23.83
N TYR A 153 30.84 21.60 -24.56
CA TYR A 153 31.43 20.26 -24.44
C TYR A 153 32.01 20.02 -23.04
N LYS A 154 32.67 21.01 -22.43
CA LYS A 154 33.17 20.89 -21.05
C LYS A 154 32.03 20.67 -20.05
N ILE A 155 30.95 21.46 -20.16
CA ILE A 155 29.77 21.31 -19.29
C ILE A 155 29.10 19.95 -19.54
N TRP A 156 28.90 19.58 -20.80
CA TRP A 156 28.31 18.29 -21.17
C TRP A 156 29.13 17.11 -20.65
N TRP A 157 30.46 17.18 -20.77
CA TRP A 157 31.36 16.14 -20.26
C TRP A 157 31.27 16.01 -18.73
N PHE A 158 31.16 17.12 -18.01
CA PHE A 158 30.96 17.13 -16.56
C PHE A 158 29.60 16.56 -16.15
N VAL A 159 28.52 17.04 -16.75
CA VAL A 159 27.14 16.63 -16.43
C VAL A 159 26.87 15.16 -16.80
N THR A 160 27.52 14.65 -17.85
CA THR A 160 27.39 13.25 -18.29
C THR A 160 28.39 12.32 -17.59
N SER A 161 29.14 12.82 -16.59
CA SER A 161 30.13 12.02 -15.88
C SER A 161 29.46 11.16 -14.79
N GLN A 162 29.95 9.92 -14.61
CA GLN A 162 29.44 9.02 -13.58
C GLN A 162 29.49 9.63 -12.16
N PRO A 163 30.54 10.35 -11.74
CA PRO A 163 30.56 10.96 -10.41
C PRO A 163 29.45 12.00 -10.21
N PHE A 164 29.10 12.76 -11.24
CA PHE A 164 28.00 13.72 -11.18
C PHE A 164 26.65 13.00 -11.00
N GLU A 165 26.41 11.95 -11.79
CA GLU A 165 25.20 11.12 -11.66
C GLU A 165 25.07 10.50 -10.26
N TYR A 166 26.16 9.93 -9.71
CA TYR A 166 26.16 9.40 -8.35
C TYR A 166 25.94 10.48 -7.29
N ALA A 167 26.49 11.68 -7.46
CA ALA A 167 26.28 12.78 -6.53
C ALA A 167 24.80 13.20 -6.48
N ILE A 168 24.14 13.34 -7.63
CA ILE A 168 22.71 13.64 -7.71
C ILE A 168 21.89 12.52 -7.07
N PHE A 169 22.21 11.25 -7.37
CA PHE A 169 21.52 10.11 -6.76
C PHE A 169 21.62 10.10 -5.24
N VAL A 170 22.80 10.38 -4.68
CA VAL A 170 23.00 10.50 -3.22
C VAL A 170 22.17 11.65 -2.65
N LEU A 171 22.09 12.79 -3.33
CA LEU A 171 21.26 13.91 -2.89
C LEU A 171 19.76 13.59 -2.90
N ILE A 172 19.28 12.82 -3.89
CA ILE A 172 17.89 12.33 -3.91
C ILE A 172 17.62 11.42 -2.69
N MET A 173 18.55 10.52 -2.36
CA MET A 173 18.43 9.66 -1.19
C MET A 173 18.42 10.46 0.11
N LEU A 174 19.33 11.43 0.26
CA LEU A 174 19.37 12.31 1.42
C LEU A 174 18.11 13.18 1.56
N ASN A 175 17.57 13.67 0.44
CA ASN A 175 16.30 14.39 0.42
C ASN A 175 15.14 13.49 0.86
N THR A 176 15.09 12.24 0.37
CA THR A 176 14.05 11.27 0.77
C THR A 176 14.12 10.98 2.28
N VAL A 177 15.32 10.83 2.83
CA VAL A 177 15.50 10.69 4.28
C VAL A 177 15.07 11.95 5.02
N SER A 178 15.37 13.15 4.50
CA SER A 178 14.90 14.43 5.05
C SER A 178 13.38 14.50 5.14
N LEU A 179 12.68 14.09 4.09
CA LEU A 179 11.22 14.04 4.09
C LEU A 179 10.67 13.01 5.09
N ALA A 180 11.34 11.86 5.24
CA ALA A 180 10.93 10.80 6.17
C ALA A 180 11.19 11.14 7.65
N MET A 181 12.08 12.10 7.93
CA MET A 181 12.44 12.52 9.29
C MET A 181 11.37 13.37 9.99
N LYS A 182 10.37 13.88 9.26
CA LYS A 182 9.30 14.70 9.82
C LYS A 182 8.38 13.89 10.75
N PHE A 183 8.12 14.40 11.96
CA PHE A 183 7.26 13.70 12.93
C PHE A 183 6.30 14.64 13.68
N ARG A 184 5.26 14.07 14.29
CA ARG A 184 4.24 14.85 15.01
C ARG A 184 4.78 15.35 16.35
N GLY A 185 4.69 16.66 16.58
CA GLY A 185 5.16 17.29 17.83
C GLY A 185 6.65 17.66 17.82
N GLU A 186 7.24 17.76 16.63
CA GLU A 186 8.64 18.18 16.47
C GLU A 186 8.88 19.62 16.95
N PRO A 187 10.02 19.92 17.60
CA PRO A 187 10.32 21.26 18.09
C PRO A 187 10.55 22.25 16.95
N GLU A 188 10.25 23.54 17.17
CA GLU A 188 10.32 24.58 16.12
C GLU A 188 11.70 24.69 15.47
N ILE A 189 12.78 24.57 16.25
CA ILE A 189 14.16 24.60 15.74
C ILE A 189 14.43 23.45 14.76
N TYR A 190 13.87 22.27 15.02
CA TYR A 190 14.01 21.10 14.16
C TYR A 190 13.26 21.29 12.84
N THR A 191 12.03 21.84 12.91
CA THR A 191 11.23 22.18 11.73
C THR A 191 11.98 23.17 10.84
N HIS A 192 12.52 24.24 11.42
CA HIS A 192 13.30 25.24 10.68
C HIS A 192 14.56 24.66 10.03
N ALA A 193 15.25 23.73 10.70
CA ALA A 193 16.41 23.06 10.13
C ALA A 193 16.04 22.19 8.92
N LEU A 194 14.94 21.43 9.00
CA LEU A 194 14.42 20.63 7.89
C LEU A 194 13.97 21.50 6.71
N ASP A 195 13.33 22.64 6.97
CA ASP A 195 12.91 23.58 5.92
C ASP A 195 14.11 24.18 5.17
N ILE A 196 15.17 24.57 5.89
CA ILE A 196 16.43 25.03 5.30
C ILE A 196 17.06 23.92 4.45
N LEU A 197 17.07 22.69 4.95
CA LEU A 197 17.62 21.54 4.23
C LEU A 197 16.85 21.26 2.93
N ASN A 198 15.52 21.32 2.96
CA ASN A 198 14.67 21.17 1.77
C ASN A 198 14.91 22.30 0.75
N LEU A 199 15.14 23.53 1.22
CA LEU A 199 15.53 24.65 0.35
C LEU A 199 16.88 24.41 -0.32
N ILE A 200 17.88 23.88 0.41
CA ILE A 200 19.19 23.53 -0.14
C ILE A 200 19.04 22.46 -1.23
N PHE A 201 18.29 21.38 -0.97
CA PHE A 201 18.06 20.35 -1.98
C PHE A 201 17.39 20.92 -3.24
N THR A 202 16.37 21.76 -3.06
CA THR A 202 15.69 22.43 -4.19
C THR A 202 16.67 23.28 -5.00
N ALA A 203 17.56 24.02 -4.34
CA ALA A 203 18.56 24.84 -5.02
C ALA A 203 19.57 23.99 -5.81
N VAL A 204 20.00 22.85 -5.26
CA VAL A 204 20.94 21.95 -5.95
C VAL A 204 20.29 21.28 -7.17
N PHE A 205 19.05 20.81 -7.06
CA PHE A 205 18.32 20.25 -8.21
C PHE A 205 18.00 21.32 -9.28
N ALA A 206 17.72 22.56 -8.86
CA ALA A 206 17.57 23.67 -9.81
C ALA A 206 18.88 23.98 -10.54
N LEU A 207 20.03 23.93 -9.85
CA LEU A 207 21.34 24.10 -10.47
C LEU A 207 21.65 22.97 -11.45
N GLU A 208 21.36 21.71 -11.07
CA GLU A 208 21.48 20.56 -11.97
C GLU A 208 20.66 20.77 -13.25
N PHE A 209 19.39 21.16 -13.12
CA PHE A 209 18.50 21.45 -14.24
C PHE A 209 19.11 22.49 -15.19
N VAL A 210 19.63 23.60 -14.66
CA VAL A 210 20.29 24.65 -15.44
C VAL A 210 21.53 24.11 -16.16
N LEU A 211 22.38 23.34 -15.47
CA LEU A 211 23.57 22.72 -16.06
C LEU A 211 23.21 21.73 -17.18
N LYS A 212 22.17 20.92 -17.00
CA LYS A 212 21.69 19.99 -18.03
C LYS A 212 21.12 20.73 -19.25
N ILE A 213 20.39 21.83 -19.07
CA ILE A 213 19.94 22.67 -20.20
C ILE A 213 21.14 23.26 -20.96
N MET A 214 22.15 23.77 -20.24
CA MET A 214 23.36 24.29 -20.88
C MET A 214 24.13 23.20 -21.65
N ALA A 215 24.18 21.98 -21.12
CA ALA A 215 24.81 20.83 -21.77
C ALA A 215 24.08 20.38 -23.04
N PHE A 216 22.79 20.07 -22.94
CA PHE A 216 22.03 19.39 -24.00
C PHE A 216 21.28 20.34 -24.95
N ARG A 217 21.11 21.61 -24.60
CA ARG A 217 20.12 22.53 -25.20
C ARG A 217 18.68 22.06 -24.94
N PHE A 218 17.76 23.02 -24.96
CA PHE A 218 16.33 22.81 -24.69
C PHE A 218 15.75 21.60 -25.45
N LYS A 219 15.98 21.51 -26.78
CA LYS A 219 15.40 20.44 -27.60
C LYS A 219 15.83 19.03 -27.20
N PHE A 220 17.10 18.80 -26.85
CA PHE A 220 17.58 17.45 -26.51
C PHE A 220 17.36 17.09 -25.05
N TYR A 221 17.24 18.09 -24.17
CA TYR A 221 16.88 17.88 -22.77
C TYR A 221 15.47 17.27 -22.65
N PHE A 222 14.46 17.87 -23.28
CA PHE A 222 13.06 17.38 -23.23
C PHE A 222 12.78 16.15 -24.11
N LEU A 223 13.79 15.56 -24.77
CA LEU A 223 13.64 14.30 -25.49
C LEU A 223 13.87 13.08 -24.59
N ASP A 224 14.57 13.28 -23.47
CA ASP A 224 14.85 12.22 -22.51
C ASP A 224 13.79 12.22 -21.40
N PRO A 225 12.98 11.15 -21.25
CA PRO A 225 11.96 11.06 -20.21
C PRO A 225 12.50 11.29 -18.79
N TRP A 226 13.75 10.90 -18.51
CA TRP A 226 14.35 11.09 -17.19
C TRP A 226 14.63 12.55 -16.88
N ASN A 227 15.10 13.31 -17.87
CA ASN A 227 15.28 14.75 -17.72
C ASN A 227 13.93 15.47 -17.55
N ILE A 228 12.86 15.00 -18.20
CA ILE A 228 11.51 15.55 -17.99
C ILE A 228 11.05 15.29 -16.54
N PHE A 229 11.34 14.11 -16.00
CA PHE A 229 11.06 13.80 -14.61
C PHE A 229 11.82 14.73 -13.65
N ASP A 230 13.12 14.92 -13.84
CA ASP A 230 13.93 15.84 -13.02
C ASP A 230 13.39 17.28 -13.06
N PHE A 231 13.00 17.77 -14.24
CA PHE A 231 12.35 19.07 -14.38
C PHE A 231 11.03 19.16 -13.60
N SER A 232 10.24 18.10 -13.61
CA SER A 232 8.96 18.04 -12.89
C SER A 232 9.18 18.09 -11.37
N VAL A 233 10.24 17.45 -10.86
CA VAL A 233 10.63 17.53 -9.45
C VAL A 233 11.00 18.96 -9.08
N VAL A 234 11.86 19.62 -9.86
CA VAL A 234 12.25 21.02 -9.61
C VAL A 234 11.05 21.96 -9.65
N LEU A 235 10.15 21.79 -10.62
CA LEU A 235 8.94 22.59 -10.74
C LEU A 235 8.02 22.39 -9.53
N GLY A 236 7.82 21.15 -9.09
CA GLY A 236 7.05 20.81 -7.90
C GLY A 236 7.61 21.48 -6.64
N SER A 237 8.92 21.42 -6.44
CA SER A 237 9.58 22.08 -5.30
C SER A 237 9.45 23.60 -5.32
N ILE A 238 9.53 24.24 -6.50
CA ILE A 238 9.32 25.69 -6.63
C ILE A 238 7.86 26.06 -6.29
N LEU A 239 6.89 25.27 -6.75
CA LEU A 239 5.47 25.49 -6.46
C LEU A 239 5.17 25.32 -4.96
N ASP A 240 5.76 24.33 -4.31
CA ASP A 240 5.62 24.12 -2.86
C ASP A 240 6.17 25.31 -2.05
N ILE A 241 7.35 25.82 -2.42
CA ILE A 241 7.93 27.03 -1.81
C ILE A 241 7.05 28.27 -2.08
N ALA A 242 6.49 28.40 -3.28
CA ALA A 242 5.60 29.50 -3.60
C ALA A 242 4.31 29.43 -2.77
N TYR A 243 3.72 28.23 -2.64
CA TYR A 243 2.51 27.99 -1.87
C TYR A 243 2.70 28.26 -0.37
N SER A 244 3.79 27.75 0.22
CA SER A 244 4.11 28.02 1.63
C SER A 244 4.26 29.52 1.93
N LYS A 245 4.87 30.30 1.02
CA LYS A 245 4.94 31.77 1.16
C LYS A 245 3.57 32.44 1.07
N LEU A 246 2.66 31.93 0.24
CA LEU A 246 1.28 32.44 0.15
C LEU A 246 0.48 32.15 1.42
N GLU A 247 0.66 30.99 2.05
CA GLU A 247 0.02 30.68 3.34
C GLU A 247 0.54 31.56 4.48
N VAL A 248 1.85 31.82 4.52
CA VAL A 248 2.45 32.75 5.50
C VAL A 248 1.90 34.17 5.32
N CYS A 249 1.61 34.60 4.09
CA CYS A 249 0.99 35.88 3.81
C CYS A 249 -0.51 35.93 4.18
N LYS A 250 -1.21 34.79 4.24
CA LYS A 250 -2.59 34.69 4.75
C LYS A 250 -2.69 34.61 6.27
N LYS A 251 -1.71 34.00 6.95
CA LYS A 251 -1.67 33.87 8.42
C LYS A 251 -1.57 35.16 9.27
N PRO A 252 -1.23 36.37 8.78
CA PRO A 252 -1.21 37.56 9.63
C PRO A 252 -2.62 38.05 10.02
N TYR A 253 -3.68 37.63 9.31
CA TYR A 253 -5.02 38.17 9.51
C TYR A 253 -5.88 37.39 10.51
N VAL A 254 -5.50 36.15 10.86
CA VAL A 254 -6.36 35.24 11.66
C VAL A 254 -5.96 35.18 13.15
N ARG A 255 -4.77 35.67 13.53
CA ARG A 255 -4.28 35.58 14.92
C ARG A 255 -4.73 36.70 15.88
N VAL A 256 -5.72 37.53 15.52
CA VAL A 256 -6.22 38.62 16.40
C VAL A 256 -7.63 38.34 16.96
N CYS A 257 -8.25 37.20 16.67
CA CYS A 257 -9.62 36.91 17.13
C CYS A 257 -9.73 35.56 17.84
N GLU A 258 -8.88 35.29 18.83
CA GLU A 258 -9.14 34.23 19.82
C GLU A 258 -8.38 34.55 21.13
N GLU A 259 -8.67 35.71 21.70
CA GLU A 259 -8.47 35.97 23.12
C GLU A 259 -9.85 36.05 23.81
N HIS A 260 -10.13 35.01 24.60
CA HIS A 260 -11.01 34.94 25.78
C HIS A 260 -12.55 34.95 25.59
N PRO A 261 -13.31 34.34 26.54
CA PRO A 261 -12.92 33.62 27.76
C PRO A 261 -13.20 32.11 27.75
#